data_AF-A0A0Q9K150-F1
#
_entry.id   AF-A0A0Q9K150-F1
#
_cell.length_a   1.000
_cell.length_b   1.000
_cell.length_c   1.000
_cell.angle_alpha   90.00
_cell.angle_beta   90.00
_cell.angle_gamma   90.00
#
_symmetry.space_group_name_H-M   'P 1'
#
loop_
_entity.id
_entity.type
_entity.pdbx_description
1 polymer ?
#
loop_
_entity_poly.entity_id
_entity_poly.type
_entity_poly.pdbx_seq_one_letter_code
_entity_poly.pdbx_strand_id
1 'polypeptide(L)'
;MADKQAIRERLYVWCEVALLSADRLGRTYEEFLTSAADHSLYLEWIRLGSPPEWAETVEHSPKRLTFGKQWAMNADVESFVNSAAHVEKCVKILGADQYPKQPDGPSIREVRNFEEHWEDPFPGTKRAVQANGGEDFTPGVIAAVSKNLHVGNLSMPAVEDWVREVRDVVAQELRDAGKRPPTADDFVMSPPAGADRTDGVPPQA
;
A
#
# COMPACT_ATOMS: atom_id res chain seq x y z
N MET A 1 -19.95 -22.18 4.70
CA MET A 1 -20.09 -21.00 3.84
C MET A 1 -19.59 -19.81 4.62
N ALA A 2 -18.69 -18.99 4.04
CA ALA A 2 -18.21 -17.80 4.75
C ALA A 2 -19.38 -16.81 4.95
N ASP A 3 -19.45 -16.20 6.13
CA ASP A 3 -20.47 -15.20 6.44
C ASP A 3 -20.28 -13.97 5.54
N LYS A 4 -21.18 -13.81 4.55
CA LYS A 4 -21.13 -12.69 3.60
C LYS A 4 -21.20 -11.34 4.30
N GLN A 5 -21.86 -11.25 5.45
CA GLN A 5 -21.94 -10.00 6.19
C GLN A 5 -20.59 -9.64 6.83
N ALA A 6 -19.92 -10.61 7.45
CA ALA A 6 -18.56 -10.42 7.96
C ALA A 6 -17.56 -10.08 6.85
N ILE A 7 -17.75 -10.58 5.62
CA ILE A 7 -16.91 -10.22 4.48
C ILE A 7 -17.16 -8.78 4.04
N ARG A 8 -18.41 -8.27 4.08
CA ARG A 8 -18.70 -6.86 3.78
C ARG A 8 -18.06 -5.90 4.78
N GLU A 9 -18.14 -6.23 6.07
CA GLU A 9 -17.46 -5.45 7.11
C GLU A 9 -15.95 -5.41 6.87
N ARG A 10 -15.34 -6.57 6.59
CA ARG A 10 -13.92 -6.66 6.24
C ARG A 10 -13.57 -5.92 4.94
N LEU A 11 -14.43 -5.98 3.93
CA LEU A 11 -14.24 -5.26 2.67
C LEU A 11 -14.17 -3.76 2.92
N TYR A 12 -15.08 -3.21 3.73
CA TYR A 12 -15.05 -1.80 4.12
C TYR A 12 -13.72 -1.43 4.78
N VAL A 13 -13.24 -2.25 5.73
CA VAL A 13 -11.95 -2.04 6.40
C VAL A 13 -10.78 -2.07 5.42
N TRP A 14 -10.74 -3.06 4.53
CA TRP A 14 -9.66 -3.15 3.55
C TRP A 14 -9.67 -1.98 2.57
N CYS A 15 -10.85 -1.41 2.25
CA CYS A 15 -10.91 -0.18 1.48
C CYS A 15 -10.27 0.99 2.24
N GLU A 16 -10.59 1.18 3.52
CA GLU A 16 -9.96 2.22 4.35
C GLU A 16 -8.45 2.04 4.47
N VAL A 17 -7.97 0.80 4.68
CA VAL A 17 -6.54 0.49 4.73
C VAL A 17 -5.88 0.80 3.38
N ALA A 18 -6.49 0.42 2.26
CA ALA A 18 -5.94 0.69 0.94
C ALA A 18 -5.84 2.19 0.63
N LEU A 19 -6.85 2.99 1.01
CA LEU A 19 -6.82 4.44 0.85
C LEU A 19 -5.77 5.10 1.76
N LEU A 20 -5.62 4.64 2.99
CA LEU A 20 -4.57 5.11 3.90
C LEU A 20 -3.16 4.77 3.36
N SER A 21 -2.98 3.54 2.86
CA SER A 21 -1.72 3.13 2.24
C SER A 21 -1.43 3.92 0.97
N ALA A 22 -2.44 4.27 0.16
CA ALA A 22 -2.29 5.12 -1.01
C ALA A 22 -1.82 6.55 -0.65
N ASP A 23 -2.45 7.18 0.35
CA ASP A 23 -2.06 8.50 0.84
C ASP A 23 -0.62 8.51 1.39
N ARG A 24 -0.29 7.50 2.21
CA ARG A 24 1.06 7.34 2.76
C ARG A 24 2.08 7.15 1.65
N LEU A 25 1.79 6.30 0.67
CA LEU A 25 2.65 6.06 -0.48
C LEU A 25 2.86 7.34 -1.32
N GLY A 26 1.81 8.14 -1.54
CA GLY A 26 1.92 9.43 -2.20
C GLY A 26 2.90 10.36 -1.50
N ARG A 27 2.78 10.50 -0.17
CA ARG A 27 3.71 11.32 0.64
C ARG A 27 5.15 10.79 0.60
N THR A 28 5.34 9.50 0.81
CA THR A 28 6.68 8.87 0.76
C THR A 28 7.31 9.02 -0.63
N TYR A 29 6.52 8.96 -1.70
CA TYR A 29 6.98 9.19 -3.06
C TYR A 29 7.43 10.64 -3.30
N GLU A 30 6.68 11.64 -2.84
CA GLU A 30 7.07 13.04 -2.93
C GLU A 30 8.37 13.33 -2.16
N GLU A 31 8.50 12.77 -0.96
CA GLU A 31 9.73 12.85 -0.16
C GLU A 31 10.91 12.20 -0.89
N PHE A 32 10.68 11.03 -1.51
CA PHE A 32 11.69 10.33 -2.30
C PHE A 32 12.14 11.15 -3.51
N LEU A 33 11.20 11.73 -4.28
CA LEU A 33 11.51 12.58 -5.43
C LEU A 33 12.30 13.83 -5.05
N THR A 34 11.89 14.51 -3.98
CA THR A 34 12.61 15.68 -3.46
C THR A 34 14.04 15.30 -3.11
N SER A 35 14.21 14.17 -2.41
CA SER A 35 15.52 13.65 -2.03
C SER A 35 16.40 13.23 -3.21
N ALA A 36 15.78 12.69 -4.26
CA ALA A 36 16.48 12.32 -5.48
C ALA A 36 16.95 13.56 -6.24
N ALA A 37 16.10 14.60 -6.35
CA ALA A 37 16.45 15.87 -6.98
C ALA A 37 17.60 16.58 -6.24
N ASP A 38 17.52 16.66 -4.91
CA ASP A 38 18.59 17.20 -4.06
C ASP A 38 19.92 16.45 -4.24
N HIS A 39 19.84 15.11 -4.32
CA HIS A 39 21.03 14.30 -4.55
C HIS A 39 21.61 14.54 -5.95
N SER A 40 20.79 14.65 -6.99
CA SER A 40 21.23 14.98 -8.35
C SER A 40 21.90 16.36 -8.41
N LEU A 41 21.33 17.36 -7.73
CA LEU A 41 21.90 18.71 -7.62
C LEU A 41 23.29 18.67 -6.97
N TYR A 42 23.43 17.92 -5.86
CA TYR A 42 24.71 17.73 -5.19
C TYR A 42 25.76 17.05 -6.09
N LEU A 43 25.37 16.01 -6.84
CA LEU A 43 26.25 15.33 -7.79
C LEU A 43 26.70 16.25 -8.93
N GLU A 44 25.80 17.10 -9.43
CA GLU A 44 26.14 18.09 -10.44
C GLU A 44 27.12 19.15 -9.92
N TRP A 45 26.91 19.64 -8.69
CA TRP A 45 27.83 20.57 -8.04
C TRP A 45 29.25 19.98 -7.93
N ILE A 46 29.37 18.71 -7.53
CA ILE A 46 30.67 18.00 -7.52
C ILE A 46 31.26 17.91 -8.93
N ARG A 47 30.45 17.51 -9.92
CA ARG A 47 30.88 17.35 -11.32
C ARG A 47 31.44 18.64 -11.91
N LEU A 48 30.87 19.79 -11.54
CA LEU A 48 31.29 21.11 -12.00
C LEU A 48 32.49 21.68 -11.23
N GLY A 49 33.06 20.94 -10.28
CA GLY A 49 34.20 21.39 -9.49
C GLY A 49 33.83 22.28 -8.30
N SER A 50 32.61 22.14 -7.78
CA SER A 50 32.11 22.85 -6.60
C SER A 50 32.13 24.37 -6.71
N PRO A 51 31.40 24.98 -7.68
CA PRO A 51 31.31 26.43 -7.82
C PRO A 51 30.83 27.10 -6.51
N PRO A 52 31.51 28.15 -6.01
CA PRO A 52 31.17 28.83 -4.75
C PRO A 52 29.78 29.47 -4.75
N GLU A 53 29.31 29.96 -5.89
CA GLU A 53 28.01 30.61 -6.05
C GLU A 53 26.81 29.69 -5.79
N TRP A 54 27.02 28.36 -5.82
CA TRP A 54 25.98 27.35 -5.54
C TRP A 54 26.09 26.79 -4.12
N ALA A 55 27.12 27.18 -3.36
CA ALA A 55 27.43 26.57 -2.06
C ALA A 55 26.25 26.68 -1.07
N GLU A 56 25.61 27.86 -1.01
CA GLU A 56 24.44 28.10 -0.15
C GLU A 56 23.24 27.22 -0.57
N THR A 57 22.99 27.08 -1.87
CA THR A 57 21.90 26.24 -2.40
C THR A 57 22.11 24.77 -2.05
N VAL A 58 23.35 24.27 -2.13
CA VAL A 58 23.68 22.85 -1.93
C VAL A 58 23.88 22.49 -0.46
N GLU A 59 24.25 23.44 0.41
CA GLU A 59 24.44 23.20 1.84
C GLU A 59 23.14 22.77 2.54
N HIS A 60 22.00 23.26 2.05
CA HIS A 60 20.67 22.92 2.57
C HIS A 60 20.05 21.65 1.95
N SER A 61 20.65 21.10 0.89
CA SER A 61 20.14 19.90 0.22
C SER A 61 20.73 18.60 0.80
N PRO A 62 19.93 17.54 1.02
CA PRO A 62 20.43 16.22 1.37
C PRO A 62 21.41 15.69 0.32
N LYS A 63 22.66 15.51 0.74
CA LYS A 63 23.80 15.12 -0.12
C LYS A 63 23.72 13.67 -0.63
N ARG A 64 22.82 12.85 -0.08
CA ARG A 64 22.69 11.42 -0.42
C ARG A 64 21.22 11.00 -0.39
N LEU A 65 20.80 10.30 -1.44
CA LEU A 65 19.63 9.44 -1.38
C LEU A 65 19.99 8.24 -0.50
N THR A 66 19.31 8.08 0.64
CA THR A 66 19.62 7.02 1.59
C THR A 66 18.91 5.72 1.21
N PHE A 67 19.55 4.57 1.49
CA PHE A 67 18.91 3.26 1.40
C PHE A 67 17.58 3.22 2.17
N GLY A 68 17.51 3.90 3.33
CA GLY A 68 16.29 3.99 4.13
C GLY A 68 15.11 4.65 3.40
N LYS A 69 15.34 5.67 2.57
CA LYS A 69 14.29 6.31 1.78
C LYS A 69 13.77 5.40 0.67
N GLN A 70 14.68 4.69 0.00
CA GLN A 70 14.29 3.69 -1.00
C GLN A 70 13.53 2.51 -0.37
N TRP A 71 13.97 2.05 0.79
CA TRP A 71 13.30 0.97 1.53
C TRP A 71 11.90 1.38 2.00
N ALA A 72 11.75 2.60 2.56
CA ALA A 72 10.45 3.13 2.97
C ALA A 72 9.47 3.21 1.80
N MET A 73 9.94 3.67 0.62
CA MET A 73 9.13 3.70 -0.58
C MET A 73 8.65 2.31 -1.00
N ASN A 74 9.56 1.32 -1.05
CA ASN A 74 9.20 -0.04 -1.40
C ASN A 74 8.20 -0.66 -0.41
N ALA A 75 8.40 -0.44 0.90
CA ALA A 75 7.48 -0.93 1.93
C ALA A 75 6.07 -0.34 1.78
N ASP A 76 5.98 0.95 1.42
CA ASP A 76 4.68 1.61 1.22
C ASP A 76 3.99 1.14 -0.08
N VAL A 77 4.78 0.85 -1.14
CA VAL A 77 4.27 0.17 -2.34
C VAL A 77 3.66 -1.18 -2.02
N GLU A 78 4.40 -2.03 -1.29
CA GLU A 78 3.93 -3.35 -0.89
C GLU A 78 2.66 -3.27 -0.03
N SER A 79 2.62 -2.31 0.90
CA SER A 79 1.45 -2.07 1.75
C SER A 79 0.21 -1.71 0.91
N PHE A 80 0.36 -0.81 -0.06
CA PHE A 80 -0.72 -0.41 -0.96
C PHE A 80 -1.20 -1.57 -1.85
N VAL A 81 -0.28 -2.28 -2.52
CA VAL A 81 -0.64 -3.41 -3.38
C VAL A 81 -1.32 -4.52 -2.59
N ASN A 82 -0.80 -4.84 -1.39
CA ASN A 82 -1.37 -5.89 -0.56
C ASN A 82 -2.79 -5.55 -0.09
N SER A 83 -3.01 -4.33 0.38
CA SER A 83 -4.34 -3.89 0.83
C SER A 83 -5.35 -3.85 -0.30
N ALA A 84 -4.99 -3.33 -1.48
CA ALA A 84 -5.85 -3.32 -2.66
C ALA A 84 -6.16 -4.75 -3.17
N ALA A 85 -5.21 -5.69 -3.06
CA ALA A 85 -5.45 -7.10 -3.38
C ALA A 85 -6.47 -7.76 -2.42
N HIS A 86 -6.50 -7.35 -1.14
CA HIS A 86 -7.52 -7.81 -0.20
C HIS A 86 -8.91 -7.28 -0.54
N VAL A 87 -9.02 -6.02 -1.01
CA VAL A 87 -10.28 -5.47 -1.57
C VAL A 87 -10.77 -6.34 -2.72
N GLU A 88 -9.91 -6.62 -3.71
CA GLU A 88 -10.26 -7.45 -4.87
C GLU A 88 -10.72 -8.86 -4.45
N LYS A 89 -10.00 -9.47 -3.49
CA LYS A 89 -10.35 -10.79 -2.96
C LYS A 89 -11.75 -10.79 -2.33
N CYS A 90 -12.07 -9.77 -1.54
CA CYS A 90 -13.39 -9.64 -0.91
C CYS A 90 -14.50 -9.43 -1.95
N VAL A 91 -14.30 -8.53 -2.92
CA VAL A 91 -15.24 -8.30 -4.03
C VAL A 91 -15.52 -9.59 -4.80
N LYS A 92 -14.48 -10.36 -5.14
CA LYS A 92 -14.63 -11.63 -5.85
C LYS A 92 -15.46 -12.67 -5.07
N ILE A 93 -15.33 -12.71 -3.74
CA ILE A 93 -16.08 -13.65 -2.90
C ILE A 93 -17.55 -13.22 -2.76
N LEU A 94 -17.82 -11.92 -2.66
CA LEU A 94 -19.19 -11.40 -2.52
C LEU A 94 -19.98 -11.50 -3.84
N GLY A 95 -19.29 -11.35 -4.97
CA GLY A 95 -19.80 -11.46 -6.33
C GLY A 95 -19.35 -10.28 -7.17
N ALA A 96 -18.37 -10.48 -8.05
CA ALA A 96 -17.72 -9.39 -8.79
C ALA A 96 -18.70 -8.54 -9.62
N ASP A 97 -19.81 -9.12 -10.10
CA ASP A 97 -20.83 -8.41 -10.88
C ASP A 97 -21.63 -7.38 -10.06
N GLN A 98 -21.52 -7.39 -8.73
CA GLN A 98 -22.24 -6.50 -7.82
C GLN A 98 -21.43 -5.25 -7.45
N TYR A 99 -20.15 -5.19 -7.83
CA TYR A 99 -19.24 -4.11 -7.46
C TYR A 99 -18.64 -3.45 -8.70
N PRO A 100 -18.15 -2.20 -8.56
CA PRO A 100 -17.37 -1.54 -9.60
C PRO A 100 -16.27 -2.43 -10.15
N LYS A 101 -16.13 -2.44 -11.47
CA LYS A 101 -15.06 -3.18 -12.13
C LYS A 101 -13.74 -2.45 -11.90
N GLN A 102 -12.67 -3.21 -11.76
CA GLN A 102 -11.33 -2.62 -11.78
C GLN A 102 -11.12 -1.89 -13.12
N PRO A 103 -10.31 -0.80 -13.12
CA PRO A 103 -9.91 -0.13 -14.34
C PRO A 103 -9.27 -1.11 -15.32
N ASP A 104 -9.45 -0.88 -16.63
CA ASP A 104 -8.82 -1.70 -17.68
C ASP A 104 -7.29 -1.73 -17.50
N GLY A 105 -6.73 -2.93 -17.33
CA GLY A 105 -5.32 -3.13 -17.03
C GLY A 105 -5.04 -4.50 -16.41
N PRO A 106 -3.77 -4.82 -16.11
CA PRO A 106 -3.44 -6.02 -15.37
C PRO A 106 -4.09 -6.00 -13.99
N SER A 107 -4.54 -7.17 -13.51
CA SER A 107 -5.18 -7.30 -12.20
C SER A 107 -4.20 -6.90 -11.09
N ILE A 108 -4.70 -6.34 -9.99
CA ILE A 108 -3.87 -6.04 -8.80
C ILE A 108 -3.12 -7.29 -8.31
N ARG A 109 -3.67 -8.48 -8.59
CA ARG A 109 -3.02 -9.77 -8.36
C ARG A 109 -1.78 -10.01 -9.21
N GLU A 110 -1.74 -9.51 -10.44
CA GLU A 110 -0.63 -9.70 -11.36
C GLU A 110 0.57 -8.83 -10.99
N VAL A 111 0.38 -7.78 -10.19
CA VAL A 111 1.47 -6.93 -9.66
C VAL A 111 2.02 -7.45 -8.33
N ARG A 112 1.43 -8.52 -7.79
CA ARG A 112 1.94 -9.21 -6.60
C ARG A 112 2.81 -10.39 -7.02
N ASN A 113 4.04 -10.44 -6.53
CA ASN A 113 4.78 -11.68 -6.54
C ASN A 113 4.07 -12.66 -5.60
N PHE A 114 3.38 -13.64 -6.17
CA PHE A 114 2.68 -14.67 -5.41
C PHE A 114 3.64 -15.57 -4.62
N GLU A 115 4.96 -15.50 -4.81
CA GLU A 115 5.90 -16.29 -4.01
C GLU A 115 6.09 -15.72 -2.59
N GLU A 116 5.85 -14.42 -2.38
CA GLU A 116 5.95 -13.73 -1.09
C GLU A 116 4.59 -13.74 -0.33
N HIS A 117 4.12 -14.94 0.00
CA HIS A 117 2.96 -15.14 0.87
C HIS A 117 3.35 -15.03 2.35
N TRP A 118 3.20 -13.85 2.97
CA TRP A 118 3.26 -13.77 4.44
C TRP A 118 1.98 -14.21 5.16
N GLU A 119 0.83 -14.27 4.52
CA GLU A 119 -0.34 -14.96 5.08
C GLU A 119 -1.20 -15.55 3.96
N ASP A 120 -1.05 -16.85 3.70
CA ASP A 120 -2.10 -17.62 3.01
C ASP A 120 -3.02 -18.24 4.07
N PRO A 121 -4.22 -17.67 4.34
CA PRO A 121 -5.18 -18.29 5.25
C PRO A 121 -5.82 -19.58 4.66
N PHE A 122 -5.51 -19.96 3.42
CA PHE A 122 -6.04 -21.16 2.77
C PHE A 122 -4.93 -21.94 2.04
N PRO A 123 -4.38 -23.02 2.62
CA PRO A 123 -3.18 -23.72 2.11
C PRO A 123 -3.27 -24.36 0.70
N GLY A 124 -4.34 -24.14 -0.07
CA GLY A 124 -4.56 -24.69 -1.41
C GLY A 124 -4.35 -23.70 -2.57
N THR A 125 -4.26 -22.40 -2.33
CA THR A 125 -4.17 -21.38 -3.41
C THR A 125 -2.82 -21.30 -4.09
N LYS A 126 -1.72 -21.63 -3.38
CA LYS A 126 -0.36 -21.72 -3.94
C LYS A 126 -0.24 -22.63 -5.17
N ARG A 127 -0.91 -23.79 -5.17
CA ARG A 127 -0.79 -24.79 -6.26
C ARG A 127 -1.53 -24.42 -7.55
N ALA A 128 -2.61 -23.65 -7.47
CA ALA A 128 -3.43 -23.33 -8.63
C ALA A 128 -2.81 -22.21 -9.51
N VAL A 129 -1.98 -21.35 -8.92
CA VAL A 129 -1.38 -20.20 -9.61
C VAL A 129 -0.04 -20.57 -10.28
N GLN A 130 0.80 -21.37 -9.62
CA GLN A 130 2.02 -21.93 -10.23
C GLN A 130 1.75 -22.78 -11.49
N ALA A 131 0.56 -23.39 -11.59
CA ALA A 131 0.16 -24.16 -12.76
C ALA A 131 -0.19 -23.30 -13.99
N ASN A 132 -0.45 -22.00 -13.81
CA ASN A 132 -0.94 -21.12 -14.87
C ASN A 132 0.11 -20.17 -15.46
N GLY A 133 1.39 -20.29 -15.06
CA GLY A 133 2.49 -19.60 -15.74
C GLY A 133 2.37 -18.08 -15.80
N GLY A 134 1.86 -17.44 -14.74
CA GLY A 134 1.90 -15.98 -14.63
C GLY A 134 3.34 -15.48 -14.69
N GLU A 135 3.62 -14.49 -15.52
CA GLU A 135 4.92 -13.83 -15.57
C GLU A 135 5.24 -13.24 -14.19
N ASP A 136 6.46 -13.47 -13.71
CA ASP A 136 6.99 -12.84 -12.50
C ASP A 136 7.08 -11.32 -12.71
N PHE A 137 6.04 -10.59 -12.37
CA PHE A 137 6.13 -9.15 -12.23
C PHE A 137 6.79 -8.86 -10.89
N THR A 138 7.99 -8.27 -10.93
CA THR A 138 8.66 -7.76 -9.74
C THR A 138 7.80 -6.64 -9.13
N PRO A 139 7.25 -6.81 -7.92
CA PRO A 139 6.59 -5.72 -7.21
C PRO A 139 7.62 -4.61 -7.02
N GLY A 140 7.22 -3.35 -7.25
CA GLY A 140 8.10 -2.20 -6.96
C GLY A 140 8.75 -1.51 -8.16
N VAL A 141 8.40 -1.83 -9.42
CA VAL A 141 8.70 -0.89 -10.52
C VAL A 141 7.76 0.29 -10.41
N ILE A 142 8.24 1.37 -9.81
CA ILE A 142 7.50 2.62 -9.69
C ILE A 142 7.79 3.45 -10.93
N ALA A 143 6.74 3.88 -11.63
CA ALA A 143 6.86 4.81 -12.75
C ALA A 143 5.98 6.04 -12.51
N ALA A 144 6.48 7.22 -12.85
CA ALA A 144 5.64 8.39 -13.03
C ALA A 144 5.33 8.55 -14.52
N VAL A 145 4.06 8.39 -14.88
CA VAL A 145 3.58 8.64 -16.25
C VAL A 145 2.59 9.77 -16.19
N SER A 146 2.87 10.87 -16.89
CA SER A 146 1.97 12.03 -16.95
C SER A 146 1.56 12.58 -15.57
N LYS A 147 2.49 12.59 -14.61
CA LYS A 147 2.30 12.99 -13.19
C LYS A 147 1.52 12.00 -12.31
N ASN A 148 1.04 10.90 -12.88
CA ASN A 148 0.41 9.83 -12.11
C ASN A 148 1.47 8.83 -11.65
N LEU A 149 1.32 8.36 -10.42
CA LEU A 149 2.13 7.29 -9.87
C LEU A 149 1.60 5.95 -10.36
N HIS A 150 2.49 5.11 -10.88
CA HIS A 150 2.20 3.76 -11.31
C HIS A 150 3.04 2.77 -10.51
N VAL A 151 2.42 1.65 -10.13
CA VAL A 151 3.09 0.49 -9.55
C VAL A 151 3.00 -0.65 -10.57
N GLY A 152 4.11 -0.97 -11.22
CA GLY A 152 4.10 -1.75 -12.45
C GLY A 152 3.26 -1.05 -13.51
N ASN A 153 2.22 -1.73 -13.98
CA ASN A 153 1.26 -1.19 -14.94
C ASN A 153 -0.02 -0.64 -14.28
N LEU A 154 -0.15 -0.71 -12.96
CA LEU A 154 -1.31 -0.19 -12.24
C LEU A 154 -1.19 1.31 -12.07
N SER A 155 -2.21 2.05 -12.49
CA SER A 155 -2.35 3.47 -12.15
C SER A 155 -2.87 3.61 -10.72
N MET A 156 -2.09 4.21 -9.82
CA MET A 156 -2.52 4.39 -8.44
C MET A 156 -3.81 5.23 -8.31
N PRO A 157 -3.96 6.38 -8.99
CA PRO A 157 -5.22 7.13 -8.95
C PRO A 157 -6.43 6.30 -9.40
N ALA A 158 -6.27 5.49 -10.46
CA ALA A 158 -7.36 4.65 -10.95
C ALA A 158 -7.75 3.54 -9.95
N VAL A 159 -6.77 2.96 -9.26
CA VAL A 159 -7.02 1.98 -8.19
C VAL A 159 -7.65 2.66 -6.98
N GLU A 160 -7.21 3.86 -6.62
CA GLU A 160 -7.78 4.65 -5.53
C GLU A 160 -9.26 4.97 -5.78
N ASP A 161 -9.57 5.48 -6.97
CA ASP A 161 -10.95 5.78 -7.39
C ASP A 161 -11.82 4.52 -7.32
N TRP A 162 -11.34 3.40 -7.86
CA TRP A 162 -12.04 2.12 -7.78
C TRP A 162 -12.28 1.68 -6.33
N VAL A 163 -11.28 1.80 -5.45
CA VAL A 163 -11.44 1.46 -4.02
C VAL A 163 -12.46 2.38 -3.34
N ARG A 164 -12.48 3.68 -3.66
CA ARG A 164 -13.50 4.62 -3.14
C ARG A 164 -14.90 4.22 -3.58
N GLU A 165 -15.10 3.87 -4.85
CA GLU A 165 -16.39 3.42 -5.35
C GLU A 165 -16.85 2.12 -4.67
N VAL A 166 -15.95 1.14 -4.52
CA VAL A 166 -16.25 -0.12 -3.81
C VAL A 166 -16.62 0.14 -2.35
N ARG A 167 -15.87 1.02 -1.67
CA ARG A 167 -16.15 1.44 -0.29
C ARG A 167 -17.54 2.03 -0.16
N ASP A 168 -17.92 2.92 -1.08
CA ASP A 168 -19.19 3.62 -1.01
C ASP A 168 -20.37 2.66 -1.25
N VAL A 169 -20.22 1.70 -2.17
CA VAL A 169 -21.20 0.61 -2.37
C VAL A 169 -21.34 -0.25 -1.12
N VAL A 170 -20.24 -0.76 -0.56
CA VAL A 170 -20.32 -1.64 0.63
C VAL A 170 -20.81 -0.87 1.86
N ALA A 171 -20.50 0.42 2.00
CA ALA A 171 -21.05 1.27 3.05
C ALA A 171 -22.59 1.34 2.97
N GLN A 172 -23.12 1.48 1.76
CA GLN A 172 -24.56 1.49 1.56
C GLN A 172 -25.19 0.13 1.88
N GLU A 173 -24.59 -0.97 1.41
CA GLU A 173 -25.07 -2.32 1.73
C GLU A 173 -25.10 -2.59 3.24
N LEU A 174 -24.09 -2.13 3.98
CA LEU A 174 -24.05 -2.25 5.44
C LEU A 174 -25.21 -1.47 6.07
N ARG A 175 -25.46 -0.23 5.63
CA ARG A 175 -26.58 0.59 6.11
C ARG A 175 -27.93 -0.05 5.82
N ASP A 176 -28.13 -0.59 4.63
CA ASP A 176 -29.37 -1.27 4.22
C ASP A 176 -29.62 -2.54 5.04
N ALA A 177 -28.55 -3.22 5.48
CA ALA A 177 -28.60 -4.34 6.40
C ALA A 177 -28.81 -3.93 7.88
N GLY A 178 -29.04 -2.64 8.17
CA GLY A 178 -29.19 -2.12 9.52
C GLY A 178 -27.89 -2.08 10.33
N LYS A 179 -26.73 -2.20 9.67
CA LYS A 179 -25.41 -2.08 10.29
C LYS A 179 -24.80 -0.72 10.00
N ARG A 180 -23.97 -0.23 10.91
CA ARG A 180 -23.10 0.92 10.61
C ARG A 180 -21.80 0.44 9.97
N PRO A 181 -21.22 1.20 9.03
CA PRO A 181 -19.84 0.97 8.61
C PRO A 181 -18.90 0.98 9.83
N PRO A 182 -17.90 0.08 9.85
CA PRO A 182 -16.84 0.13 10.85
C PRO A 182 -16.13 1.49 10.82
N THR A 183 -15.77 1.99 11.99
CA THR A 183 -15.06 3.24 12.23
C THR A 183 -13.70 2.94 12.85
N ALA A 184 -12.77 3.89 12.84
CA ALA A 184 -11.45 3.72 13.44
C ALA A 184 -11.52 3.23 14.91
N ASP A 185 -12.52 3.70 15.67
CA ASP A 185 -12.77 3.31 17.05
C ASP A 185 -13.11 1.82 17.22
N ASP A 186 -13.63 1.15 16.18
CA ASP A 186 -13.92 -0.28 16.21
C ASP A 186 -12.66 -1.15 16.12
N PHE A 187 -11.52 -0.55 15.75
CA PHE A 187 -10.23 -1.22 15.58
C PHE A 187 -9.22 -0.89 16.67
N VAL A 188 -9.58 0.00 17.61
CA VAL A 188 -8.82 0.19 18.83
C VAL A 188 -8.96 -1.10 19.63
N MET A 189 -8.00 -2.01 19.45
CA MET A 189 -7.86 -3.13 20.36
C MET A 189 -7.59 -2.53 21.73
N SER A 190 -8.59 -2.58 22.61
CA SER A 190 -8.33 -2.47 24.04
C SER A 190 -7.14 -3.38 24.31
N PRO A 191 -6.04 -2.88 24.92
CA PRO A 191 -4.93 -3.74 25.27
C PRO A 191 -5.51 -4.96 26.01
N PRO A 192 -5.02 -6.18 25.72
CA PRO A 192 -5.55 -7.37 26.34
C PRO A 192 -5.58 -7.13 27.85
N ALA A 193 -6.74 -7.39 28.47
CA ALA A 193 -6.91 -7.21 29.91
C ALA A 193 -5.79 -7.98 30.63
N GLY A 194 -4.81 -7.26 31.19
CA GLY A 194 -3.59 -7.85 31.76
C GLY A 194 -2.27 -7.46 31.09
N ALA A 195 -2.23 -6.54 30.14
CA ALA A 195 -0.97 -5.94 29.62
C ALA A 195 -0.27 -5.00 30.63
N ASP A 196 -0.67 -5.02 31.90
CA ASP A 196 0.05 -4.41 33.00
C ASP A 196 1.00 -5.46 33.60
N ARG A 197 2.04 -5.80 32.84
CA ARG A 197 3.21 -6.52 33.36
C ARG A 197 4.43 -5.67 33.18
N THR A 198 4.61 -4.74 34.10
CA THR A 198 5.95 -4.26 34.49
C THR A 198 6.68 -5.42 35.19
N ASP A 199 6.97 -6.49 34.45
CA ASP A 199 7.87 -7.54 34.93
C ASP A 199 9.31 -7.10 34.62
N GLY A 200 9.90 -6.45 35.61
CA GLY A 200 11.33 -6.54 35.94
C GLY A 200 12.33 -6.21 34.83
N VAL A 201 12.65 -4.92 34.67
CA VAL A 201 14.01 -4.55 34.27
C VAL A 201 14.88 -4.62 35.53
N PRO A 202 15.79 -5.60 35.69
CA PRO A 202 16.72 -5.58 36.81
C PRO A 202 17.65 -4.36 36.67
N PRO A 203 17.98 -3.67 37.77
CA PRO A 203 18.91 -2.55 37.72
C PRO A 203 20.26 -3.05 37.19
N GLN A 204 20.78 -2.37 36.17
CA GLN A 204 22.13 -2.62 35.68
C GLN A 204 23.13 -2.29 36.80
N ALA A 205 24.01 -3.25 37.08
CA ALA A 205 25.07 -3.18 38.08
C ALA A 205 26.23 -2.28 37.64
#